data_AF-A0A2E7T9B4-F1
#
_entry.id   AF-A0A2E7T9B4-F1
#
_cell.length_a   1.000
_cell.length_b   1.000
_cell.length_c   1.000
_cell.angle_alpha   90.00
_cell.angle_beta   90.00
_cell.angle_gamma   90.00
#
_symmetry.space_group_name_H-M   'P 1'
#
loop_
_entity.id
_entity.type
_entity.pdbx_description
1 polymer ?
#
loop_
_entity_poly.entity_id
_entity_poly.type
_entity_poly.pdbx_seq_one_letter_code
_entity_poly.pdbx_strand_id
1 'polypeptide(L)'
;MNIPTNRIIEIIADILPSDLPSDIRNKIDLAIQSAVFKLDLVSREEIEIQEKLLMRTREKIDLLEVRISELEKCSSTQKSNLF
;
A
#
# COMPACT_ATOMS: atom_id res chain seq x y z
N MET A 1 7.66 -6.46 11.77
CA MET A 1 7.29 -6.64 10.36
C MET A 1 8.56 -6.55 9.54
N ASN A 2 9.16 -7.69 9.21
CA ASN A 2 10.48 -7.73 8.57
C ASN A 2 10.26 -7.84 7.07
N ILE A 3 10.46 -6.74 6.35
CA ILE A 3 10.52 -6.78 4.89
C ILE A 3 11.62 -7.80 4.53
N PRO A 4 11.40 -8.77 3.64
CA PRO A 4 12.41 -9.75 3.26
C PRO A 4 13.46 -9.09 2.33
N THR A 5 14.11 -8.03 2.80
CA THR A 5 15.20 -7.32 2.10
C THR A 5 16.38 -8.25 1.85
N ASN A 6 16.62 -9.21 2.75
CA ASN A 6 17.61 -10.27 2.57
C ASN A 6 17.43 -11.04 1.26
N ARG A 7 16.19 -11.26 0.80
CA ARG A 7 15.95 -11.97 -0.46
C ARG A 7 16.36 -11.14 -1.68
N ILE A 8 16.16 -9.82 -1.63
CA ILE A 8 16.57 -8.89 -2.69
C ILE A 8 18.11 -8.82 -2.74
N ILE A 9 18.75 -8.77 -1.56
CA ILE A 9 20.21 -8.75 -1.45
C ILE A 9 20.81 -10.04 -2.02
N GLU A 10 20.26 -11.21 -1.71
CA GLU A 10 20.70 -12.50 -2.27
C GLU A 10 20.59 -12.53 -3.80
N ILE A 11 19.44 -12.13 -4.36
CA ILE A 11 19.24 -12.14 -5.83
C ILE A 11 20.24 -11.21 -6.53
N ILE A 12 20.52 -10.04 -5.95
CA ILE A 12 21.50 -9.11 -6.53
C ILE A 12 22.93 -9.65 -6.37
N ALA A 13 23.24 -10.27 -5.23
CA ALA A 13 24.53 -10.91 -4.96
C ALA A 13 24.83 -12.10 -5.88
N ASP A 14 23.80 -12.83 -6.32
CA ASP A 14 23.89 -13.95 -7.27
C ASP A 14 24.15 -13.49 -8.71
N ILE A 15 23.82 -12.23 -9.05
CA ILE A 15 24.09 -11.62 -10.36
C ILE A 15 25.53 -11.08 -10.43
N LEU A 16 26.21 -10.91 -9.29
CA LEU A 16 27.58 -10.40 -9.24
C LEU A 16 28.61 -11.45 -9.69
N PRO A 17 29.58 -11.08 -10.55
CA PRO A 17 30.63 -11.97 -11.00
C PRO A 17 31.38 -12.67 -9.85
N SER A 18 31.62 -13.97 -10.00
CA SER A 18 32.27 -14.80 -8.97
C SER A 18 33.78 -14.57 -8.84
N ASP A 19 34.39 -13.84 -9.77
CA ASP A 19 35.81 -13.48 -9.84
C ASP A 19 36.16 -12.15 -9.12
N LEU A 20 35.17 -11.52 -8.48
CA LEU A 20 35.39 -10.32 -7.67
C LEU A 20 36.15 -10.62 -6.36
N PRO A 21 37.16 -9.81 -6.00
CA PRO A 21 37.80 -9.87 -4.69
C PRO A 21 36.79 -9.73 -3.54
N SER A 22 36.98 -10.49 -2.47
CA SER A 22 36.08 -10.52 -1.30
C SER A 22 35.80 -9.14 -0.71
N ASP A 23 36.80 -8.28 -0.65
CA ASP A 23 36.67 -6.93 -0.09
C ASP A 23 35.78 -6.03 -0.95
N ILE A 24 35.80 -6.22 -2.27
CA ILE A 24 34.94 -5.47 -3.19
C ILE A 24 33.52 -6.01 -3.09
N ARG A 25 33.34 -7.34 -3.02
CA ARG A 25 32.03 -7.98 -2.80
C ARG A 25 31.37 -7.48 -1.51
N ASN A 26 32.09 -7.47 -0.40
CA ASN A 26 31.58 -6.96 0.89
C ASN A 26 31.15 -5.48 0.82
N LYS A 27 31.91 -4.63 0.11
CA LYS A 27 31.55 -3.22 -0.08
C LYS A 27 30.29 -3.07 -0.95
N ILE A 28 30.14 -3.90 -1.97
CA ILE A 28 28.96 -3.91 -2.83
C ILE A 28 27.73 -4.38 -2.05
N ASP A 29 27.83 -5.44 -1.25
CA ASP A 29 26.74 -5.94 -0.41
C ASP A 29 26.26 -4.88 0.58
N LEU A 30 27.19 -4.17 1.23
CA LEU A 30 26.86 -3.05 2.13
C LEU A 30 26.20 -1.87 1.40
N ALA A 31 26.64 -1.57 0.17
CA ALA A 31 26.04 -0.52 -0.65
C ALA A 31 24.61 -0.89 -1.08
N ILE A 32 24.38 -2.14 -1.48
CA ILE A 32 23.05 -2.67 -1.84
C ILE A 32 22.13 -2.67 -0.62
N GLN A 33 22.62 -3.13 0.53
CA GLN A 33 21.86 -3.08 1.79
C GLN A 33 21.43 -1.64 2.11
N SER A 34 22.34 -0.67 2.01
CA SER A 34 22.03 0.74 2.23
C SER A 34 21.04 1.28 1.21
N ALA A 35 21.17 0.92 -0.06
CA ALA A 35 20.26 1.35 -1.13
C ALA A 35 18.85 0.78 -0.94
N VAL A 36 18.73 -0.52 -0.67
CA VAL A 36 17.45 -1.21 -0.44
C VAL A 36 16.75 -0.66 0.81
N PHE A 37 17.50 -0.34 1.87
CA PHE A 37 16.93 0.27 3.08
C PHE A 37 16.47 1.73 2.87
N LYS A 38 17.04 2.43 1.89
CA LYS A 38 16.60 3.78 1.50
C LYS A 38 15.40 3.78 0.55
N LEU A 39 15.04 2.64 -0.03
CA LEU A 39 13.79 2.51 -0.77
C LEU A 39 12.66 2.49 0.26
N ASP A 40 11.62 3.28 0.01
CA ASP A 40 10.39 3.29 0.82
C ASP A 40 9.60 2.01 0.52
N LEU A 41 10.09 0.90 1.04
CA LEU A 41 9.57 -0.43 0.76
C LEU A 41 8.26 -0.61 1.51
N VAL A 42 7.16 -0.43 0.79
CA VAL A 42 5.82 -0.77 1.29
C VAL A 42 5.68 -2.29 1.29
N SER A 43 5.34 -2.85 2.44
CA SER A 43 5.11 -4.29 2.58
C SER A 43 3.82 -4.73 1.89
N ARG A 44 3.77 -6.00 1.47
CA ARG A 44 2.54 -6.59 0.89
C ARG A 44 1.36 -6.51 1.86
N GLU A 45 1.61 -6.67 3.15
CA GLU A 45 0.58 -6.57 4.19
C GLU A 45 0.02 -5.15 4.34
N GLU A 46 0.86 -4.11 4.22
CA GLU A 46 0.38 -2.72 4.19
C GLU A 46 -0.50 -2.44 2.98
N ILE A 47 -0.18 -3.01 1.82
CA ILE A 47 -1.02 -2.91 0.61
C ILE A 47 -2.38 -3.59 0.84
N GLU A 48 -2.39 -4.79 1.43
CA GLU A 48 -3.63 -5.52 1.73
C GLU A 48 -4.49 -4.77 2.77
N ILE A 49 -3.86 -4.12 3.76
CA ILE A 49 -4.56 -3.28 4.74
C ILE A 49 -5.18 -2.05 4.05
N GLN A 50 -4.45 -1.39 3.16
CA GLN A 50 -4.95 -0.24 2.40
C GLN A 50 -6.12 -0.62 1.50
N GLU A 51 -6.04 -1.76 0.80
CA GLU A 51 -7.14 -2.28 -0.02
C GLU A 51 -8.40 -2.53 0.82
N LYS A 52 -8.23 -3.15 2.00
CA LYS A 52 -9.34 -3.39 2.94
C LYS A 52 -9.94 -2.10 3.49
N LEU A 53 -9.12 -1.08 3.74
CA LEU A 53 -9.60 0.24 4.14
C LEU A 53 -10.40 0.89 3.01
N LEU A 54 -9.92 0.83 1.76
CA LEU A 54 -10.61 1.36 0.59
C LEU A 54 -11.98 0.71 0.40
N MET A 55 -12.07 -0.62 0.52
CA MET A 55 -13.34 -1.34 0.45
C MET A 55 -14.35 -0.83 1.48
N ARG A 56 -13.94 -0.68 2.74
CA ARG A 56 -14.80 -0.14 3.81
C ARG A 56 -15.20 1.30 3.57
N THR A 57 -14.32 2.13 3.00
CA THR A 57 -14.68 3.51 2.67
C THR A 57 -15.72 3.55 1.56
N ARG A 58 -15.63 2.66 0.58
CA ARG A 58 -16.63 2.54 -0.50
C ARG A 58 -17.99 2.15 0.05
N GLU A 59 -18.04 1.12 0.89
CA GLU A 59 -19.28 0.69 1.55
C GLU A 59 -19.92 1.82 2.38
N LYS A 60 -19.12 2.62 3.08
CA LYS A 60 -19.61 3.77 3.85
C LYS A 60 -20.16 4.88 2.94
N ILE A 61 -19.51 5.14 1.80
CA ILE A 61 -20.00 6.12 0.83
C ILE A 61 -21.36 5.67 0.29
N ASP A 62 -21.49 4.42 -0.14
CA ASP A 62 -22.75 3.88 -0.68
C ASP A 62 -23.90 4.02 0.34
N LEU A 63 -23.63 3.73 1.62
CA LEU A 63 -24.62 3.90 2.70
C LEU A 63 -25.02 5.37 2.90
N LEU A 64 -24.05 6.28 2.83
CA LEU A 64 -24.32 7.72 2.94
C LEU A 64 -25.12 8.24 1.75
N GLU A 65 -24.84 7.77 0.53
CA GLU A 65 -25.61 8.12 -0.67
C GLU A 65 -27.08 7.68 -0.56
N VAL A 66 -27.31 6.46 -0.06
CA VAL A 66 -28.68 5.98 0.24
C VAL A 66 -29.34 6.88 1.28
N ARG A 67 -28.62 7.21 2.36
CA ARG A 67 -29.19 8.03 3.44
C ARG A 67 -29.55 9.44 2.97
N ILE A 68 -28.70 10.04 2.14
CA ILE A 68 -28.98 11.35 1.53
C ILE A 68 -30.20 11.25 0.62
N SER A 69 -30.28 10.22 -0.23
CA SER A 69 -31.42 10.01 -1.12
C SER A 69 -32.75 9.84 -0.35
N GLU A 70 -32.74 9.14 0.78
CA GLU A 70 -33.90 9.04 1.67
C GLU A 70 -34.32 10.40 2.24
N LEU A 71 -33.35 11.19 2.71
CA LEU A 71 -33.59 12.51 3.27
C LEU A 71 -34.11 13.49 2.22
N GLU A 72 -33.56 13.47 1.01
CA GLU A 72 -34.03 14.27 -0.12
C GLU A 72 -35.47 13.93 -0.49
N LYS A 73 -35.83 12.64 -0.53
CA LYS A 73 -37.21 12.19 -0.75
C LYS A 73 -38.15 12.70 0.35
N CYS A 74 -37.81 12.50 1.62
CA CYS A 74 -38.61 13.02 2.74
C CYS A 74 -38.77 14.55 2.68
N SER A 75 -37.71 15.29 2.35
CA SER A 75 -37.76 16.75 2.21
C SER A 75 -38.66 17.20 1.05
N SER A 76 -38.63 16.48 -0.08
CA SER A 76 -39.49 16.76 -1.22
C SER A 76 -40.98 16.50 -0.92
N THR A 77 -41.31 15.40 -0.23
CA THR A 77 -42.67 15.07 0.20
C THR A 77 -43.23 16.09 1.21
N GLN A 78 -42.38 16.68 2.05
CA GLN A 78 -42.84 17.71 2.99
C GLN A 78 -43.15 19.05 2.30
N LYS A 79 -42.45 19.38 1.20
CA LYS A 79 -42.78 20.56 0.39
C LYS A 79 -44.08 20.39 -0.40
N SER A 80 -44.39 19.19 -0.89
CA SER A 80 -45.66 18.96 -1.61
C SER A 80 -46.89 18.96 -0.72
N ASN A 81 -46.74 18.70 0.59
CA ASN A 81 -47.83 18.74 1.57
C ASN A 81 -48.06 20.16 2.15
N LEU A 82 -47.28 21.15 1.73
CA LEU A 82 -47.35 22.54 2.22
C LEU A 82 -47.86 23.53 1.15
N PHE A 83 -48.34 23.03 0.01
CA PHE A 83 -49.01 23.80 -1.04
C PHE A 83 -50.31 23.13 -1.47
#